data_AF-A0A9E5WRC9-F1
#
_entry.id   AF-A0A9E5WRC9-F1
#
_cell.length_a   1.000
_cell.length_b   1.000
_cell.length_c   1.000
_cell.angle_alpha   90.00
_cell.angle_beta   90.00
_cell.angle_gamma   90.00
#
_symmetry.space_group_name_H-M   'P 1'
#
loop_
_entity.id
_entity.type
_entity.pdbx_description
1 polymer ?
#
loop_
_entity_poly.entity_id
_entity_poly.type
_entity_poly.pdbx_seq_one_letter_code
_entity_poly.pdbx_strand_id
1 'polypeptide(L)'
;MVRFCWMMLRFAAAGWVGAASLFIVCAALEATCPDLDSLAKNTLILLHFPWYYAFGFVLLVLALASGMVCWLADGRTRRRLTVLSLVLAAALLLMIADYVFIYQPMVGMLDQPAEARPSSFQRYHDLSMTINACGSLLWLAAAVLACWPTAPDGRQRAQD
;
A
#
# COMPACT_ATOMS: atom_id res chain seq x y z
N MET A 1 -20.84 -15.74 4.04
CA MET A 1 -20.09 -15.12 2.92
C MET A 1 -19.75 -13.65 3.17
N VAL A 2 -20.73 -12.73 3.22
CA VAL A 2 -20.48 -11.27 3.36
C VAL A 2 -19.65 -10.89 4.59
N ARG A 3 -19.88 -11.52 5.75
CA ARG A 3 -19.09 -11.29 6.97
C ARG A 3 -17.60 -11.63 6.78
N PHE A 4 -17.32 -12.72 6.08
CA PHE A 4 -15.96 -13.14 5.77
C PHE A 4 -15.28 -12.15 4.81
N CYS A 5 -15.99 -11.67 3.78
CA CYS A 5 -15.48 -10.63 2.87
C CYS A 5 -15.16 -9.33 3.62
N TRP A 6 -16.00 -8.90 4.57
CA TRP A 6 -15.69 -7.75 5.44
C TRP A 6 -14.45 -7.97 6.29
N MET A 7 -14.26 -9.18 6.83
CA MET A 7 -13.06 -9.53 7.58
C MET A 7 -11.80 -9.48 6.70
N MET A 8 -11.86 -10.06 5.49
CA MET A 8 -10.76 -10.02 4.52
C MET A 8 -10.44 -8.60 4.06
N LEU A 9 -11.44 -7.77 3.82
CA LEU A 9 -11.26 -6.35 3.48
C LEU A 9 -10.50 -5.60 4.56
N ARG A 10 -10.90 -5.76 5.83
CA ARG A 10 -10.25 -5.12 6.98
C ARG A 10 -8.83 -5.64 7.18
N PHE A 11 -8.65 -6.95 7.10
CA PHE A 11 -7.36 -7.60 7.22
C PHE A 11 -6.39 -7.10 6.14
N ALA A 12 -6.81 -7.08 4.88
CA ALA A 12 -5.96 -6.63 3.79
C ALA A 12 -5.62 -5.13 3.90
N ALA A 13 -6.59 -4.28 4.23
CA ALA A 13 -6.39 -2.85 4.43
C ALA A 13 -5.43 -2.53 5.58
N ALA A 14 -5.66 -3.08 6.76
CA ALA A 14 -4.79 -2.84 7.91
C ALA A 14 -3.44 -3.56 7.78
N GLY A 15 -3.45 -4.78 7.23
CA GLY A 15 -2.27 -5.62 7.05
C GLY A 15 -1.23 -4.97 6.15
N TRP A 16 -1.66 -4.33 5.05
CA TRP A 16 -0.73 -3.61 4.19
C TRP A 16 -0.11 -2.40 4.89
N VAL A 17 -0.88 -1.62 5.64
CA VAL A 17 -0.34 -0.47 6.41
C VAL A 17 0.76 -0.94 7.37
N GLY A 18 0.54 -2.05 8.07
CA GLY A 18 1.54 -2.65 8.95
C GLY A 18 2.79 -3.11 8.19
N ALA A 19 2.61 -3.85 7.09
CA ALA A 19 3.71 -4.36 6.28
C ALA A 19 4.54 -3.23 5.64
N ALA A 20 3.89 -2.21 5.07
CA ALA A 20 4.55 -1.04 4.50
C ALA A 20 5.36 -0.28 5.56
N SER A 21 4.81 -0.13 6.78
CA SER A 21 5.52 0.52 7.88
C SER A 21 6.78 -0.25 8.28
N LEU A 22 6.69 -1.58 8.39
CA LEU A 22 7.85 -2.43 8.66
C LEU A 22 8.91 -2.31 7.57
N PHE A 23 8.47 -2.32 6.30
CA PHE A 23 9.37 -2.14 5.16
C PHE A 23 10.12 -0.81 5.22
N ILE A 24 9.41 0.30 5.48
CA ILE A 24 10.01 1.63 5.59
C ILE A 24 11.04 1.67 6.72
N VAL A 25 10.71 1.09 7.88
CA VAL A 25 11.64 1.05 9.02
C VAL A 25 12.89 0.24 8.69
N CYS A 26 12.74 -0.97 8.13
CA CYS A 26 13.89 -1.80 7.73
C CYS A 26 14.75 -1.09 6.68
N ALA A 27 14.15 -0.54 5.63
CA ALA A 27 14.88 0.16 4.58
C ALA A 27 15.64 1.39 5.12
N ALA A 28 15.05 2.15 6.05
CA ALA A 28 15.72 3.28 6.69
C ALA A 28 16.91 2.85 7.55
N LEU A 29 16.76 1.77 8.32
CA LEU A 29 17.85 1.21 9.13
C LEU A 29 19.01 0.71 8.25
N GLU A 30 18.70 0.04 7.15
CA GLU A 30 19.70 -0.45 6.18
C GLU A 30 20.43 0.69 5.47
N ALA A 31 19.69 1.72 5.04
CA ALA A 31 20.27 2.89 4.38
C ALA A 31 21.26 3.65 5.28
N THR A 32 20.93 3.74 6.58
CA THR A 32 21.73 4.46 7.58
C THR A 32 22.80 3.62 8.26
N CYS A 33 22.82 2.31 8.03
CA CYS A 33 23.82 1.42 8.61
C CYS A 33 25.24 1.76 8.07
N PRO A 34 26.21 2.06 8.95
CA PRO A 34 27.57 2.40 8.53
C PRO A 34 28.37 1.17 8.08
N ASP A 35 28.02 -0.03 8.56
CA ASP A 35 28.74 -1.28 8.27
C ASP A 35 28.39 -1.86 6.89
N LEU A 36 27.34 -1.34 6.24
CA LEU A 36 26.94 -1.76 4.91
C LEU A 36 27.58 -0.85 3.86
N ASP A 37 28.34 -1.47 2.95
CA ASP A 37 28.89 -0.77 1.79
C ASP A 37 27.79 -0.45 0.75
N SER A 38 28.15 0.34 -0.26
CA SER A 38 27.20 0.78 -1.29
C SER A 38 26.65 -0.37 -2.13
N LEU A 39 27.43 -1.43 -2.33
CA LEU A 39 27.02 -2.61 -3.08
C LEU A 39 25.97 -3.42 -2.31
N ALA A 40 26.22 -3.71 -1.03
CA ALA A 40 25.29 -4.42 -0.16
C ALA A 40 23.96 -3.67 -0.04
N LYS A 41 23.99 -2.34 0.11
CA LYS A 41 22.78 -1.51 0.11
C LYS A 41 21.96 -1.65 -1.18
N ASN A 42 22.63 -1.72 -2.34
CA ASN A 42 21.94 -1.92 -3.61
C ASN A 42 21.31 -3.31 -3.70
N THR A 43 22.03 -4.35 -3.27
CA THR A 43 21.50 -5.71 -3.25
C THR A 43 20.27 -5.81 -2.36
N LEU A 44 20.27 -5.17 -1.19
CA LEU A 44 19.11 -5.14 -0.29
C LEU A 44 17.92 -4.43 -0.95
N ILE A 45 18.13 -3.28 -1.60
CA ILE A 45 17.08 -2.59 -2.37
C ILE A 45 16.49 -3.54 -3.43
N LEU A 46 17.33 -4.18 -4.23
CA LEU A 46 16.90 -5.10 -5.29
C LEU A 46 16.16 -6.34 -4.76
N LEU A 47 16.49 -6.79 -3.54
CA LEU A 47 15.82 -7.90 -2.88
C LEU A 47 14.46 -7.48 -2.31
N HIS A 48 14.41 -6.32 -1.66
CA HIS A 48 13.28 -5.87 -0.86
C HIS A 48 12.12 -5.34 -1.69
N PHE A 49 12.39 -4.48 -2.67
CA PHE A 49 11.34 -3.80 -3.42
C PHE A 49 10.39 -4.74 -4.19
N PRO A 50 10.85 -5.83 -4.85
CA PRO A 50 9.94 -6.78 -5.49
C PRO A 50 8.91 -7.37 -4.52
N TRP A 51 9.33 -7.72 -3.30
CA TRP A 51 8.44 -8.28 -2.29
C TRP A 51 7.48 -7.24 -1.73
N TYR A 52 7.92 -5.99 -1.57
CA TYR A 52 7.04 -4.87 -1.21
C TYR A 52 5.90 -4.72 -2.22
N TYR A 53 6.21 -4.62 -3.52
CA TYR A 53 5.17 -4.49 -4.53
C TYR A 53 4.28 -5.72 -4.63
N ALA A 54 4.87 -6.93 -4.62
CA ALA A 54 4.10 -8.17 -4.71
C ALA A 54 3.09 -8.28 -3.55
N PHE A 55 3.52 -8.03 -2.32
CA PHE A 55 2.65 -8.07 -1.16
C PHE A 55 1.57 -6.99 -1.22
N GLY A 56 1.92 -5.79 -1.66
CA GLY A 56 1.00 -4.67 -1.86
C GLY A 56 -0.08 -4.99 -2.88
N PHE A 57 0.29 -5.48 -4.05
CA PHE A 57 -0.65 -5.87 -5.10
C PHE A 57 -1.61 -6.96 -4.63
N VAL A 58 -1.10 -8.01 -3.96
CA VAL A 58 -1.92 -9.12 -3.47
C VAL A 58 -2.97 -8.62 -2.48
N LEU A 59 -2.57 -7.82 -1.48
CA LEU A 59 -3.51 -7.30 -0.50
C LEU A 59 -4.50 -6.31 -1.13
N LEU A 60 -4.07 -5.51 -2.11
CA LEU A 60 -4.95 -4.57 -2.78
C LEU A 60 -6.04 -5.29 -3.57
N VAL A 61 -5.66 -6.28 -4.38
CA VAL A 61 -6.60 -7.10 -5.15
C VAL A 61 -7.57 -7.82 -4.20
N LEU A 62 -7.06 -8.39 -3.11
CA LEU A 62 -7.91 -9.03 -2.10
C LEU A 62 -8.91 -8.06 -1.46
N ALA A 63 -8.47 -6.84 -1.14
CA ALA A 63 -9.32 -5.79 -0.59
C ALA A 63 -10.40 -5.35 -1.59
N LEU A 64 -10.04 -5.05 -2.85
CA LEU A 64 -10.99 -4.66 -3.88
C LEU A 64 -12.02 -5.77 -4.17
N ALA A 65 -11.57 -7.02 -4.32
CA ALA A 65 -12.45 -8.16 -4.57
C ALA A 65 -13.44 -8.36 -3.40
N SER A 66 -12.93 -8.31 -2.16
CA SER A 66 -13.75 -8.43 -0.96
C SER A 66 -14.76 -7.28 -0.83
N GLY A 67 -14.32 -6.05 -1.11
CA GLY A 67 -15.16 -4.85 -1.11
C GLY A 67 -16.28 -4.90 -2.16
N MET A 68 -15.97 -5.40 -3.37
CA MET A 68 -16.95 -5.57 -4.45
C MET A 68 -18.05 -6.56 -4.06
N VAL A 69 -17.69 -7.71 -3.47
CA VAL A 69 -18.68 -8.69 -2.97
C VAL A 69 -19.56 -8.07 -1.89
N CYS A 70 -18.99 -7.31 -0.95
CA CYS A 70 -19.77 -6.59 0.06
C CYS A 70 -20.71 -5.54 -0.56
N TRP A 71 -20.26 -4.83 -1.60
CA TRP A 71 -21.03 -3.76 -2.27
C TRP A 71 -22.24 -4.30 -3.02
N LEU A 72 -22.09 -5.46 -3.66
CA LEU A 72 -23.17 -6.17 -4.34
C LEU A 72 -24.20 -6.72 -3.34
N ALA A 73 -23.75 -7.16 -2.17
CA ALA A 73 -24.59 -7.85 -1.19
C ALA A 73 -25.38 -6.93 -0.23
N ASP A 74 -24.89 -5.73 0.09
CA ASP A 74 -25.55 -4.83 1.05
C ASP A 74 -25.65 -3.38 0.54
N GLY A 75 -26.89 -2.95 0.26
CA GLY A 75 -27.21 -1.59 -0.16
C GLY A 75 -26.88 -0.50 0.86
N ARG A 76 -26.93 -0.80 2.17
CA ARG A 76 -26.80 0.21 3.23
C ARG A 76 -25.37 0.75 3.35
N THR A 77 -24.39 -0.08 3.02
CA THR A 77 -22.97 0.27 3.09
C THR A 77 -22.40 0.71 1.74
N ARG A 78 -23.22 0.76 0.67
CA ARG A 78 -22.75 1.05 -0.70
C ARG A 78 -21.97 2.34 -0.82
N ARG A 79 -22.43 3.45 -0.23
CA ARG A 79 -21.70 4.73 -0.30
C ARG A 79 -20.30 4.61 0.30
N ARG A 80 -20.19 3.99 1.48
CA ARG A 80 -18.90 3.76 2.17
C ARG A 80 -18.00 2.85 1.32
N LEU A 81 -18.54 1.76 0.80
CA LEU A 81 -17.79 0.82 -0.02
C LEU A 81 -17.38 1.43 -1.37
N THR A 82 -18.19 2.29 -1.98
CA THR A 82 -17.82 3.05 -3.18
C THR A 82 -16.64 3.98 -2.89
N VAL A 83 -16.69 4.76 -1.81
CA VAL A 83 -15.58 5.64 -1.42
C VAL A 83 -14.31 4.81 -1.14
N LEU A 84 -14.45 3.71 -0.40
CA LEU A 84 -13.34 2.82 -0.10
C LEU A 84 -12.72 2.24 -1.38
N SER A 85 -13.54 1.74 -2.31
CA SER A 85 -13.06 1.20 -3.59
C SER A 85 -12.37 2.27 -4.43
N LEU A 86 -12.84 3.52 -4.43
CA LEU A 86 -12.17 4.62 -5.12
C LEU A 86 -10.81 4.94 -4.51
N VAL A 87 -10.71 4.96 -3.17
CA VAL A 87 -9.44 5.17 -2.47
C VAL A 87 -8.44 4.04 -2.76
N LEU A 88 -8.89 2.78 -2.71
CA LEU A 88 -8.05 1.63 -3.06
C LEU A 88 -7.65 1.62 -4.54
N ALA A 89 -8.54 2.01 -5.44
CA ALA A 89 -8.22 2.13 -6.86
C ALA A 89 -7.18 3.23 -7.11
N ALA A 90 -7.28 4.38 -6.43
CA ALA A 90 -6.26 5.41 -6.49
C ALA A 90 -4.90 4.91 -5.95
N ALA A 91 -4.90 4.17 -4.83
CA ALA A 91 -3.70 3.54 -4.30
C ALA A 91 -3.07 2.53 -5.28
N LEU A 92 -3.90 1.76 -5.99
CA LEU A 92 -3.45 0.82 -7.02
C LEU A 92 -2.77 1.55 -8.18
N LEU A 93 -3.41 2.60 -8.69
CA LEU A 93 -2.86 3.38 -9.78
C LEU A 93 -1.52 4.02 -9.40
N LEU A 94 -1.40 4.54 -8.18
CA LEU A 94 -0.12 5.05 -7.68
C LEU A 94 0.94 3.95 -7.57
N MET A 95 0.59 2.78 -7.05
CA MET A 95 1.53 1.66 -6.93
C MET A 95 1.99 1.13 -8.30
N ILE A 96 1.08 1.04 -9.29
CA ILE A 96 1.43 0.70 -10.68
C ILE A 96 2.35 1.77 -11.27
N ALA A 97 2.00 3.04 -11.10
CA ALA A 97 2.79 4.14 -11.64
C ALA A 97 4.20 4.19 -11.04
N ASP A 98 4.33 4.01 -9.72
CA ASP A 98 5.61 3.91 -9.04
C ASP A 98 6.41 2.71 -9.55
N TYR A 99 5.79 1.52 -9.64
CA TYR A 99 6.47 0.33 -10.13
C TYR A 99 7.00 0.49 -11.56
N VAL A 100 6.15 0.94 -12.49
CA VAL A 100 6.46 0.97 -13.93
C VAL A 100 7.34 2.17 -14.29
N PHE A 101 7.02 3.36 -13.78
CA PHE A 101 7.67 4.61 -14.23
C PHE A 101 8.80 5.08 -13.33
N ILE A 102 8.96 4.53 -12.12
CA ILE A 102 9.96 4.99 -11.15
C ILE A 102 10.91 3.86 -10.76
N TYR A 103 10.38 2.79 -10.16
CA TYR A 103 11.18 1.68 -9.68
C TYR A 103 11.94 0.98 -10.80
N GLN A 104 11.25 0.58 -11.88
CA GLN A 104 11.88 -0.12 -13.00
C GLN A 104 13.05 0.68 -13.63
N PRO A 105 12.90 1.98 -13.97
CA PRO A 105 14.05 2.80 -14.40
C PRO A 105 15.15 2.92 -13.35
N MET A 106 14.78 3.05 -12.06
CA MET A 106 15.74 3.22 -10.97
C MET A 106 16.59 1.96 -10.76
N VAL A 107 16.03 0.76 -10.95
CA VAL A 107 16.76 -0.52 -10.89
C VAL A 107 17.93 -0.54 -11.87
N GLY A 108 17.74 -0.09 -13.11
CA GLY A 108 18.81 -0.02 -14.10
C GLY A 108 19.94 0.96 -13.75
N MET A 109 19.72 1.86 -12.79
CA MET A 109 20.74 2.79 -12.27
C MET A 109 21.49 2.24 -11.06
N LEU A 110 20.98 1.17 -10.41
CA LEU A 110 21.58 0.58 -9.22
C LEU A 110 22.78 -0.33 -9.54
N ASP A 111 22.94 -0.74 -10.81
CA ASP A 111 24.11 -1.49 -11.29
C ASP A 111 25.40 -0.65 -11.29
N GLN A 112 25.27 0.67 -11.19
CA GLN A 112 26.40 1.60 -11.13
C GLN A 112 26.82 1.85 -9.68
N PRO A 113 28.13 1.98 -9.39
CA PRO A 113 28.63 2.47 -8.11
C PRO A 113 27.94 3.80 -7.74
N ALA A 114 27.69 4.04 -6.46
CA ALA A 114 26.94 5.20 -5.99
C ALA A 114 27.48 6.54 -6.53
N GLU A 115 28.80 6.67 -6.65
CA GLU A 115 29.51 7.85 -7.16
C GLU A 115 29.32 8.08 -8.66
N ALA A 116 29.01 7.03 -9.42
CA ALA A 116 28.85 7.07 -10.87
C ALA A 116 27.38 7.23 -11.32
N ARG A 117 26.43 7.29 -10.37
CA ARG A 117 25.01 7.36 -10.70
C ARG A 117 24.64 8.67 -11.39
N PRO A 118 23.71 8.62 -12.36
CA PRO A 118 23.22 9.83 -12.99
C PRO A 118 22.50 10.71 -11.96
N SER A 119 22.56 12.03 -12.12
CA SER A 119 21.85 12.99 -11.27
C SER A 119 20.32 12.78 -11.24
N SER A 120 19.78 12.10 -12.25
CA SER A 120 18.38 11.67 -12.28
C SER A 120 18.04 10.66 -11.19
N PHE A 121 18.99 9.88 -10.68
CA PHE A 121 18.76 8.88 -9.64
C PHE A 121 18.14 9.50 -8.39
N GLN A 122 18.68 10.63 -7.92
CA GLN A 122 18.14 11.33 -6.75
C GLN A 122 16.69 11.77 -6.99
N ARG A 123 16.39 12.28 -8.20
CA ARG A 123 15.03 12.67 -8.57
C ARG A 123 14.07 11.47 -8.57
N TYR A 124 14.48 10.31 -9.08
CA TYR A 124 13.67 9.10 -9.04
C TYR A 124 13.44 8.61 -7.61
N HIS A 125 14.48 8.64 -6.78
CA HIS A 125 14.40 8.29 -5.36
C HIS A 125 13.40 9.17 -4.60
N ASP A 126 13.52 10.50 -4.74
CA ASP A 126 12.64 11.45 -4.04
C ASP A 126 11.18 11.35 -4.52
N LEU A 127 10.99 11.10 -5.83
CA LEU A 127 9.67 10.87 -6.40
C LEU A 127 9.06 9.56 -5.87
N SER A 128 9.84 8.48 -5.82
CA SER A 128 9.38 7.19 -5.27
C SER A 128 8.97 7.33 -3.81
N MET A 129 9.79 8.03 -3.00
CA MET A 129 9.49 8.30 -1.60
C MET A 129 8.17 9.07 -1.44
N THR A 130 7.95 10.09 -2.28
CA THR A 130 6.72 10.89 -2.25
C THR A 130 5.49 10.07 -2.65
N ILE A 131 5.58 9.28 -3.73
CA ILE A 131 4.46 8.46 -4.19
C ILE A 131 4.14 7.35 -3.18
N ASN A 132 5.14 6.68 -2.61
CA ASN A 132 4.93 5.66 -1.59
C ASN A 132 4.33 6.23 -0.30
N ALA A 133 4.73 7.45 0.11
CA ALA A 133 4.12 8.14 1.24
C ALA A 133 2.63 8.44 0.97
N CYS A 134 2.31 9.02 -0.19
CA CYS A 134 0.92 9.26 -0.61
C CYS A 134 0.10 7.97 -0.68
N GLY A 135 0.66 6.91 -1.27
CA GLY A 135 0.02 5.58 -1.34
C GLY A 135 -0.25 4.99 0.05
N SER A 136 0.71 5.11 0.97
CA SER A 136 0.57 4.66 2.36
C SER A 136 -0.53 5.41 3.10
N LEU A 137 -0.67 6.73 2.88
CA LEU A 137 -1.76 7.54 3.43
C LEU A 137 -3.12 7.12 2.89
N LEU A 138 -3.23 6.80 1.60
CA LEU A 138 -4.47 6.26 1.03
C LEU A 138 -4.84 4.91 1.64
N TRP A 139 -3.87 4.02 1.84
CA TRP A 139 -4.10 2.75 2.51
C TRP A 139 -4.51 2.92 3.97
N LEU A 140 -3.91 3.86 4.69
CA LEU A 140 -4.31 4.19 6.05
C LEU A 140 -5.75 4.71 6.08
N ALA A 141 -6.11 5.61 5.18
CA ALA A 141 -7.47 6.10 5.05
C ALA A 141 -8.45 4.96 4.71
N ALA A 142 -8.08 4.05 3.80
CA ALA A 142 -8.88 2.87 3.47
C ALA A 142 -9.04 1.93 4.67
N ALA A 143 -7.99 1.70 5.47
CA ALA A 143 -8.04 0.88 6.67
C ALA A 143 -8.96 1.49 7.74
N VAL A 144 -8.84 2.79 8.00
CA VAL A 144 -9.74 3.52 8.90
C VAL A 144 -11.18 3.40 8.38
N LEU A 145 -11.40 3.66 7.10
CA LEU A 145 -12.72 3.53 6.47
C LEU A 145 -13.23 2.09 6.45
N ALA A 146 -12.40 1.05 6.43
CA ALA A 146 -12.82 -0.35 6.47
C ALA A 146 -13.18 -0.80 7.90
N CYS A 147 -12.47 -0.26 8.89
CA CYS A 147 -12.62 -0.60 10.30
C CYS A 147 -13.58 0.33 11.07
N TRP A 148 -14.00 1.45 10.48
CA TRP A 148 -14.92 2.39 11.12
C TRP A 148 -16.23 1.72 11.56
N PRO A 149 -16.72 1.96 12.78
CA PRO A 149 -17.99 1.40 13.22
C PRO A 149 -19.14 1.93 12.36
N THR A 150 -20.01 1.04 11.89
CA THR A 150 -21.32 1.45 11.33
C THR A 150 -22.25 1.79 12.48
N ALA A 151 -22.96 2.91 12.39
CA ALA A 151 -23.97 3.28 13.38
C ALA A 151 -24.99 2.14 13.54
N PRO A 152 -25.39 1.78 14.77
CA PRO A 152 -26.46 0.81 14.98
C PRO A 152 -27.75 1.35 14.37
N ASP A 153 -28.51 0.46 13.72
CA ASP A 153 -29.80 0.82 13.13
C ASP A 153 -30.71 1.41 14.22
N GLY A 154 -31.13 2.67 14.04
CA GLY A 154 -32.09 3.32 14.93
C GLY A 154 -33.45 2.59 15.07
N ARG A 155 -33.69 1.53 14.27
CA ARG A 155 -34.87 0.66 14.38
C ARG A 155 -34.84 -0.27 15.59
N GLN A 156 -33.68 -0.54 16.20
CA GLN A 156 -33.60 -1.36 17.41
C GLN A 156 -34.02 -0.62 18.68
N ARG A 157 -34.10 0.72 18.67
CA ARG A 157 -34.54 1.52 19.85
C ARG A 157 -36.06 1.72 19.94
N ALA A 158 -36.83 1.18 19.02
CA ALA A 158 -38.30 1.31 19.02
C ALA A 158 -39.02 0.02 19.45
N GLN A 159 -38.27 -0.98 19.95
CA GLN A 159 -38.80 -2.27 20.37
C GLN A 159 -38.49 -2.63 21.83
N ASP A 160 -37.83 -1.72 22.56
CA ASP A 160 -37.60 -1.78 24.01
C ASP A 160 -38.32 -0.59 24.67
#